data_AF-A0A8J7HSG2-F1
#
_entry.id   AF-A0A8J7HSG2-F1
#
_cell.length_a   1.000
_cell.length_b   1.000
_cell.length_c   1.000
_cell.angle_alpha   90.00
_cell.angle_beta   90.00
_cell.angle_gamma   90.00
#
_symmetry.space_group_name_H-M   'P 1'
#
loop_
_entity.id
_entity.type
_entity.pdbx_description
1 polymer ?
#
loop_
_entity_poly.entity_id
_entity_poly.type
_entity_poly.pdbx_seq_one_letter_code
_entity_poly.pdbx_strand_id
1 'polypeptide(L)' 'MTILIALLVVGWVAVSVLGSLAYFLGEQSKPIHERNWRSDSFEKLAKSITGRDIDYSDRTPAYAMDAYASRTLPQ' A
#
# COMPACT_ATOMS: atom_id res chain seq x y z
N MET A 1 13.80 5.96 -34.45
CA MET A 1 13.00 6.68 -33.43
C MET A 1 11.94 5.81 -32.77
N THR A 2 11.12 5.05 -33.51
CA THR A 2 10.03 4.20 -32.95
C THR A 2 10.49 3.25 -31.84
N ILE A 3 11.59 2.51 -32.06
CA ILE A 3 12.10 1.53 -31.09
C ILE A 3 12.56 2.22 -29.79
N LEU A 4 13.22 3.38 -29.89
CA LEU A 4 13.68 4.13 -28.72
C LEU A 4 12.50 4.60 -27.86
N ILE A 5 11.45 5.12 -28.50
CA ILE A 5 10.24 5.56 -27.80
C ILE A 5 9.56 4.35 -27.13
N ALA A 6 9.45 3.23 -27.83
CA ALA A 6 8.86 2.02 -27.27
C ALA A 6 9.62 1.53 -26.03
N LEU A 7 10.96 1.54 -26.06
CA LEU A 7 11.80 1.18 -24.92
C LEU A 7 11.56 2.10 -23.71
N LEU A 8 11.46 3.41 -23.94
CA LEU A 8 11.19 4.37 -22.85
C LEU A 8 9.80 4.16 -22.25
N VAL A 9 8.77 3.95 -23.08
CA VAL A 9 7.40 3.71 -22.59
C VAL A 9 7.33 2.40 -21.82
N VAL A 10 7.88 1.30 -22.36
CA VAL A 10 7.86 0.00 -21.69
C VAL A 10 8.66 0.04 -20.39
N GLY A 11 9.85 0.67 -20.41
CA GLY A 11 10.67 0.84 -19.21
C GLY A 11 9.97 1.66 -18.13
N TRP A 12 9.31 2.75 -18.51
CA TRP A 12 8.52 3.56 -17.58
C TRP A 12 7.36 2.77 -16.98
N VAL A 13 6.56 2.07 -17.81
CA VAL A 13 5.46 1.23 -17.33
C VAL A 13 5.98 0.14 -16.38
N ALA A 14 7.08 -0.53 -16.72
CA ALA A 14 7.66 -1.56 -15.88
C ALA A 14 8.07 -1.01 -14.50
N VAL A 15 8.75 0.14 -14.46
CA VAL A 15 9.17 0.76 -13.19
C VAL A 15 7.97 1.25 -12.38
N SER A 16 6.93 1.81 -13.02
CA SER A 16 5.70 2.21 -12.33
C SER A 16 5.01 1.02 -11.68
N VAL A 17 4.86 -0.10 -12.39
CA VAL A 17 4.23 -1.32 -11.87
C VAL A 17 5.04 -1.89 -10.70
N LEU A 18 6.36 -2.02 -10.87
CA LEU A 18 7.24 -2.54 -9.81
C LEU A 18 7.26 -1.63 -8.58
N GLY A 19 7.31 -0.31 -8.77
CA GLY A 19 7.28 0.66 -7.69
C GLY A 19 5.97 0.62 -6.90
N SER A 20 4.83 0.51 -7.59
CA SER A 20 3.53 0.33 -6.94
C SER A 20 3.47 -0.97 -6.14
N LEU A 21 3.90 -2.11 -6.72
CA LEU A 21 3.95 -3.38 -6.02
C LEU A 21 4.83 -3.30 -4.76
N ALA A 22 6.03 -2.75 -4.88
CA ALA A 22 6.96 -2.61 -3.77
C ALA A 22 6.39 -1.71 -2.65
N TYR A 23 5.75 -0.60 -3.00
CA TYR A 23 5.11 0.29 -2.04
C TYR A 23 4.01 -0.44 -1.24
N PHE A 24 3.05 -1.07 -1.92
CA PHE A 24 1.92 -1.72 -1.24
C PHE A 24 2.33 -2.96 -0.46
N LEU A 25 3.32 -3.73 -0.90
CA LEU A 25 3.88 -4.84 -0.12
C LEU A 25 4.63 -4.33 1.12
N GLY A 26 5.44 -3.28 0.99
CA GLY A 26 6.16 -2.71 2.14
C GLY A 26 5.23 -2.07 3.18
N GLU A 27 4.11 -1.49 2.74
CA GLU A 27 3.10 -0.92 3.63
C GLU A 27 2.40 -1.99 4.50
N GLN A 28 2.43 -3.25 4.09
CA GLN A 28 1.85 -4.38 4.85
C GLN A 28 2.76 -4.85 5.98
N SER A 29 4.10 -4.76 5.82
CA SER A 29 5.06 -5.23 6.83
C SER A 29 5.55 -4.12 7.78
N LYS A 30 5.32 -2.85 7.44
CA LYS A 30 5.80 -1.75 8.27
C LYS A 30 4.94 -1.57 9.53
N PRO A 31 5.53 -1.08 10.64
CA PRO A 31 4.74 -0.67 11.79
C PRO A 31 3.81 0.49 11.41
N ILE A 32 2.52 0.39 11.71
CA ILE A 32 1.50 1.38 11.31
C ILE A 32 0.73 1.97 12.48
N HIS A 33 0.12 3.13 12.25
CA HIS A 33 -0.80 3.76 13.20
C HIS A 33 -2.16 3.05 13.19
N GLU A 34 -2.86 3.04 14.33
CA GLU A 34 -4.20 2.44 14.46
C GLU A 34 -5.22 2.98 13.44
N ARG A 35 -5.16 4.27 13.07
CA ARG A 35 -6.07 4.81 12.03
C ARG A 35 -5.87 4.17 10.64
N ASN A 36 -4.63 3.77 10.33
CA ASN A 36 -4.32 3.12 9.06
C ASN A 36 -4.55 1.61 9.12
N TRP A 37 -4.63 1.06 10.35
CA TRP A 37 -4.91 -0.34 10.60
C TRP A 37 -6.29 -0.75 10.10
N ARG A 38 -7.28 0.14 10.26
CA ARG A 38 -8.70 -0.11 9.94
C ARG A 38 -9.16 0.54 8.63
N SER A 39 -8.29 0.63 7.64
CA SER A 39 -8.60 1.30 6.37
C SER A 39 -9.08 0.32 5.29
N ASP A 40 -10.40 0.14 5.18
CA ASP A 40 -11.03 -0.72 4.16
C ASP A 40 -10.67 -0.29 2.72
N SER A 41 -10.52 1.02 2.49
CA SER A 41 -10.15 1.56 1.19
C SER A 41 -8.71 1.20 0.83
N PHE A 42 -7.82 1.24 1.81
CA PHE A 42 -6.44 0.80 1.63
C PHE A 42 -6.38 -0.70 1.35
N GLU A 43 -7.14 -1.53 2.09
CA GLU A 43 -7.18 -2.98 1.89
C GLU A 43 -7.64 -3.34 0.47
N LYS A 44 -8.75 -2.77 0.00
CA LYS A 44 -9.26 -2.99 -1.36
C LYS A 44 -8.23 -2.59 -2.42
N LEU A 45 -7.58 -1.45 -2.25
CA LEU A 45 -6.57 -0.96 -3.19
C LEU A 45 -5.33 -1.84 -3.17
N ALA A 46 -4.81 -2.17 -1.99
CA ALA A 46 -3.66 -3.05 -1.80
C ALA A 46 -3.90 -4.43 -2.43
N LYS A 47 -5.09 -5.01 -2.25
CA LYS A 47 -5.47 -6.28 -2.88
C LYS A 47 -5.54 -6.16 -4.41
N SER A 48 -6.10 -5.07 -4.94
CA SER A 48 -6.18 -4.86 -6.39
C SER A 48 -4.81 -4.73 -7.06
N ILE A 49 -3.80 -4.24 -6.34
CA ILE A 49 -2.44 -4.02 -6.86
C ILE A 49 -1.55 -5.23 -6.62
N THR A 50 -1.59 -5.83 -5.42
CA THR A 50 -0.69 -6.92 -5.02
C THR A 50 -1.25 -8.31 -5.26
N GLY A 51 -2.57 -8.43 -5.45
CA GLY A 51 -3.27 -9.71 -5.55
C GLY A 51 -3.32 -10.50 -4.23
N ARG A 52 -2.94 -9.88 -3.11
CA ARG A 52 -2.87 -10.52 -1.79
C ARG A 52 -3.79 -9.81 -0.79
N ASP A 53 -4.42 -10.60 0.07
CA ASP A 53 -5.07 -10.09 1.27
C ASP A 53 -4.02 -9.61 2.27
N ILE A 54 -4.37 -8.62 3.10
CA ILE A 54 -3.49 -8.13 4.15
C ILE A 54 -3.46 -9.16 5.28
N ASP A 55 -2.26 -9.64 5.60
CA ASP A 55 -2.05 -10.48 6.79
C ASP A 55 -1.90 -9.58 8.03
N TYR A 56 -2.98 -9.47 8.80
CA TYR A 56 -3.00 -8.69 10.04
C TYR A 56 -2.24 -9.35 11.19
N SER A 57 -1.73 -10.57 11.04
CA SER A 57 -0.87 -11.21 12.05
C SER A 57 0.59 -10.75 11.97
N ASP A 58 1.04 -10.35 10.77
CA ASP A 58 2.41 -9.86 10.51
C ASP A 58 2.52 -8.34 10.70
N ARG A 59 1.38 -7.64 10.60
CA ARG A 59 1.32 -6.20 10.79
C ARG A 59 1.29 -5.89 12.29
N THR A 60 2.12 -4.97 12.77
CA THR A 60 2.11 -4.59 14.20
C THR A 60 1.77 -3.10 14.37
N PRO A 61 0.81 -2.74 15.25
CA PRO A 61 0.55 -1.34 15.55
C PRO A 61 1.73 -0.76 16.35
N ALA A 62 2.40 0.24 15.78
CA ALA A 62 3.58 0.86 16.39
C ALA A 62 3.21 1.85 17.51
N TYR A 63 2.03 2.44 17.38
CA TYR A 63 1.55 3.53 18.22
C TYR A 63 0.08 3.29 18.56
N ALA A 64 -0.19 2.94 19.82
CA ALA A 64 -1.54 2.70 20.35
C ALA A 64 -2.30 4.00 20.71
N MET A 65 -1.76 5.15 20.29
CA MET A 65 -2.33 6.47 20.55
C MET A 65 -2.65 7.12 19.22
N ASP A 66 -3.94 7.30 18.95
CA ASP A 66 -4.37 8.28 17.96
C ASP A 66 -4.17 9.68 18.55
N ALA A 67 -3.02 10.31 18.24
CA ALA A 67 -2.70 11.66 18.70
C ALA A 67 -3.77 12.71 18.32
N TYR A 68 -4.68 12.37 17.41
CA TYR A 68 -5.77 13.24 16.96
C TYR A 68 -7.17 12.81 17.46
N ALA A 69 -7.27 11.78 18.32
CA ALA A 69 -8.49 11.30 18.96
C ALA A 69 -9.75 11.40 18.05
N SER A 70 -9.65 10.84 16.84
CA SER A 70 -10.76 10.81 15.90
C SER A 70 -11.83 9.85 16.44
N ARG A 71 -12.93 10.39 16.96
CA ARG A 71 -14.11 9.61 17.40
C ARG A 71 -14.91 9.01 16.23
N THR A 72 -14.40 9.11 15.00
CA THR A 72 -15.07 8.69 13.77
C THR A 72 -14.39 7.51 13.08
N LEU A 73 -13.62 6.70 13.82
CA LEU A 73 -13.10 5.45 13.26
C LEU A 73 -14.25 4.43 13.12
N PRO A 74 -14.39 3.76 11.95
CA PRO A 74 -15.37 2.69 11.77
C PRO A 74 -15.19 1.60 12.82
N GLN A 75 -16.30 1.06 13.35
CA GLN A 75 -16.31 -0.05 14.31
C GLN A 75 -16.06 -1.41 13.66
#